data_AF-A0AA44A4K8-F1
#
_entry.id   AF-A0AA44A4K8-F1
#
_cell.length_a   1.000
_cell.length_b   1.000
_cell.length_c   1.000
_cell.angle_alpha   90.00
_cell.angle_beta   90.00
_cell.angle_gamma   90.00
#
_symmetry.space_group_name_H-M   'P 1'
#
loop_
_entity.id
_entity.type
_entity.pdbx_description
1 polymer ?
#
loop_
_entity_poly.entity_id
_entity_poly.type
_entity_poly.pdbx_seq_one_letter_code
_entity_poly.pdbx_strand_id
1 'polypeptide(L)'
;ETDQIATAVNQMVASIQEVASNAQHAADAAGRADTETASGQRLVAHTSQSITALEGEIRQATQVIHELEGQSNEISKVLDVIRGIAEQTNLLALNAAIEAARAGEQGRGFAVVADEVRSLAARTQQSTTDIQSMISALQERAQSAVTVMEQSSRQAHTSVAHAEEAATALDGIGQRVNEITDMNAQIATAVEQQGAVSEDINRSIINIRDAADTNVQTGQNNLQSAKSVAQLTSALSELAKQFWEKRG
;
A
#
# COMPACT_ATOMS: atom_id res chain seq x y z
N GLU A 1 -45.73 -3.69 35.92
CA GLU A 1 -45.38 -4.03 34.51
C GLU A 1 -45.09 -2.78 33.69
N THR A 2 -45.95 -1.75 33.67
CA THR A 2 -45.71 -0.49 32.93
C THR A 2 -44.39 0.22 33.28
N ASP A 3 -44.01 0.28 34.56
CA ASP A 3 -42.72 0.87 34.98
C ASP A 3 -41.50 0.06 34.49
N GLN A 4 -41.64 -1.27 34.36
CA GLN A 4 -40.57 -2.13 33.79
C GLN A 4 -40.42 -1.90 32.30
N ILE A 5 -41.53 -1.73 31.56
CA ILE A 5 -41.49 -1.40 30.13
C ILE A 5 -40.91 0.00 29.93
N ALA A 6 -41.27 0.99 30.74
CA ALA A 6 -40.68 2.33 30.68
C ALA A 6 -39.16 2.31 30.91
N THR A 7 -38.68 1.45 31.82
CA THR A 7 -37.24 1.25 32.05
C THR A 7 -36.57 0.63 30.81
N ALA A 8 -37.18 -0.39 30.21
CA ALA A 8 -36.66 -1.02 28.99
C ALA A 8 -36.61 -0.06 27.80
N VAL A 9 -37.58 0.85 27.67
CA VAL A 9 -37.58 1.89 26.63
C VAL A 9 -36.46 2.91 26.86
N ASN A 10 -36.20 3.32 28.11
CA ASN A 10 -35.06 4.20 28.41
C ASN A 10 -33.72 3.51 28.08
N GLN A 11 -33.58 2.21 28.37
CA GLN A 11 -32.41 1.44 27.98
C GLN A 11 -32.27 1.35 26.44
N MET A 12 -33.39 1.17 25.73
CA MET A 12 -33.42 1.17 24.27
C MET A 12 -32.91 2.51 23.69
N VAL A 13 -33.37 3.65 24.22
CA VAL A 13 -32.90 4.98 23.80
C VAL A 13 -31.39 5.14 24.03
N ALA A 14 -30.87 4.67 25.17
CA ALA A 14 -29.44 4.70 25.45
C ALA A 14 -28.64 3.85 24.44
N SER A 15 -29.12 2.64 24.11
CA SER A 15 -28.49 1.80 23.09
C SER A 15 -28.55 2.41 21.70
N ILE A 16 -29.66 3.08 21.33
CA ILE A 16 -29.78 3.79 20.06
C ILE A 16 -28.72 4.90 19.94
N GLN A 17 -28.52 5.68 21.01
CA GLN A 17 -27.48 6.73 21.06
C GLN A 17 -26.06 6.15 20.92
N GLU A 18 -25.80 5.00 21.57
CA GLU A 18 -24.53 4.30 21.46
C GLU A 18 -24.28 3.80 20.02
N VAL A 19 -25.29 3.23 19.36
CA VAL A 19 -25.20 2.80 17.95
C VAL A 19 -24.96 4.01 17.03
N ALA A 20 -25.62 5.14 17.26
CA ALA A 20 -25.37 6.38 16.50
C ALA A 20 -23.91 6.85 16.64
N SER A 21 -23.40 6.88 17.88
CA SER A 21 -22.03 7.28 18.15
C SER A 21 -21.02 6.34 17.47
N ASN A 22 -21.29 5.03 17.49
CA ASN A 22 -20.43 4.04 16.84
C ASN A 22 -20.45 4.17 15.31
N ALA A 23 -21.62 4.43 14.71
CA ALA A 23 -21.75 4.68 13.27
C ALA A 23 -20.98 5.93 12.84
N GLN A 24 -21.05 7.01 13.63
CA GLN A 24 -20.28 8.23 13.37
C GLN A 24 -18.77 7.99 13.46
N HIS A 25 -18.31 7.30 14.51
CA HIS A 25 -16.89 6.94 14.64
C HIS A 25 -16.40 6.08 13.49
N ALA A 26 -17.21 5.13 13.03
CA ALA A 26 -16.90 4.29 11.88
C ALA A 26 -16.83 5.10 10.57
N ALA A 27 -17.70 6.10 10.39
CA ALA A 27 -17.68 7.00 9.23
C ALA A 27 -16.42 7.88 9.23
N ASP A 28 -16.05 8.44 10.39
CA ASP A 28 -14.82 9.22 10.53
C ASP A 28 -13.56 8.36 10.26
N ALA A 29 -13.54 7.12 10.76
CA ALA A 29 -12.46 6.17 10.49
C ALA A 29 -12.38 5.79 9.00
N ALA A 30 -13.53 5.57 8.35
CA ALA A 30 -13.60 5.32 6.92
C ALA A 30 -13.06 6.53 6.12
N GLY A 31 -13.47 7.75 6.44
CA GLY A 31 -12.97 8.96 5.77
C GLY A 31 -11.45 9.17 5.91
N ARG A 32 -10.88 8.80 7.07
CA ARG A 32 -9.43 8.78 7.25
C ARG A 32 -8.75 7.72 6.39
N ALA A 33 -9.30 6.50 6.35
CA ALA A 33 -8.79 5.41 5.52
C ALA A 33 -8.84 5.76 4.02
N ASP A 34 -9.88 6.47 3.56
CA ASP A 34 -9.99 6.97 2.18
C ASP A 34 -8.85 7.95 1.86
N THR A 35 -8.60 8.91 2.75
CA THR A 35 -7.51 9.89 2.60
C THR A 35 -6.14 9.21 2.58
N GLU A 36 -5.91 8.23 3.46
CA GLU A 36 -4.66 7.45 3.51
C GLU A 36 -4.49 6.60 2.23
N THR A 37 -5.56 5.99 1.73
CA THR A 37 -5.57 5.20 0.50
C THR A 37 -5.26 6.07 -0.73
N ALA A 38 -5.90 7.25 -0.85
CA ALA A 38 -5.63 8.20 -1.91
C ALA A 38 -4.19 8.76 -1.86
N SER A 39 -3.65 8.95 -0.66
CA SER A 39 -2.23 9.29 -0.48
C SER A 39 -1.32 8.14 -0.93
N GLY A 40 -1.65 6.90 -0.56
CA GLY A 40 -0.95 5.69 -0.99
C GLY A 40 -0.93 5.54 -2.51
N GLN A 41 -2.06 5.77 -3.19
CA GLN A 41 -2.14 5.70 -4.65
C GLN A 41 -1.20 6.71 -5.32
N ARG A 42 -1.14 7.95 -4.82
CA ARG A 42 -0.20 8.97 -5.32
C ARG A 42 1.26 8.56 -5.10
N LEU A 43 1.58 7.98 -3.95
CA LEU A 43 2.94 7.52 -3.64
C LEU A 43 3.36 6.36 -4.58
N VAL A 44 2.45 5.41 -4.82
CA VAL A 44 2.68 4.30 -5.75
C VAL A 44 2.87 4.82 -7.18
N ALA A 45 2.05 5.77 -7.63
CA ALA A 45 2.20 6.39 -8.94
C ALA A 45 3.56 7.11 -9.09
N HIS A 46 3.99 7.88 -8.07
CA HIS A 46 5.29 8.52 -8.06
C HIS A 46 6.44 7.50 -8.07
N THR A 47 6.28 6.39 -7.34
CA THR A 47 7.26 5.30 -7.30
C THR A 47 7.39 4.64 -8.67
N SER A 48 6.26 4.38 -9.34
CA SER A 48 6.25 3.83 -10.71
C SER A 48 6.98 4.75 -11.70
N GLN A 49 6.67 6.06 -11.69
CA GLN A 49 7.39 7.04 -12.50
C GLN A 49 8.90 7.07 -12.24
N SER A 50 9.29 6.99 -10.97
CA SER A 50 10.71 6.97 -10.57
C SER A 50 11.43 5.73 -11.09
N ILE A 51 10.75 4.57 -11.08
CA ILE A 51 11.30 3.32 -11.63
C ILE A 51 11.40 3.38 -13.15
N THR A 52 10.43 3.95 -13.85
CA THR A 52 10.50 4.17 -15.31
C THR A 52 11.65 5.09 -15.69
N ALA A 53 11.89 6.15 -14.90
CA ALA A 53 13.06 7.02 -15.10
C ALA A 53 14.37 6.24 -14.92
N LEU A 54 14.47 5.43 -13.85
CA LEU A 54 15.60 4.56 -13.58
C LEU A 54 15.87 3.56 -14.72
N GLU A 55 14.82 2.97 -15.30
CA GLU A 55 14.95 2.10 -16.48
C GLU A 55 15.58 2.86 -17.66
N GLY A 56 15.19 4.11 -17.88
CA GLY A 56 15.81 5.01 -18.85
C GLY A 56 17.30 5.22 -18.60
N GLU A 57 17.68 5.53 -17.35
CA GLU A 57 19.08 5.72 -16.96
C GLU A 57 19.90 4.44 -17.14
N ILE A 58 19.35 3.27 -16.80
CA ILE A 58 20.01 1.97 -17.00
C ILE A 58 20.27 1.72 -18.49
N ARG A 59 19.28 1.99 -19.36
CA ARG A 59 19.47 1.84 -20.82
C ARG A 59 20.58 2.76 -21.34
N GLN A 60 20.61 4.01 -20.89
CA GLN A 60 21.66 4.94 -21.28
C GLN A 60 23.04 4.46 -20.81
N ALA A 61 23.14 3.96 -19.57
CA ALA A 61 24.37 3.41 -19.04
C ALA A 61 24.84 2.17 -19.83
N THR A 62 23.90 1.30 -20.23
CA THR A 62 24.20 0.12 -21.07
C THR A 62 24.77 0.54 -22.43
N GLN A 63 24.22 1.58 -23.06
CA GLN A 63 24.74 2.12 -24.31
C GLN A 63 26.19 2.62 -24.16
N VAL A 64 26.48 3.38 -23.11
CA VAL A 64 27.84 3.90 -22.84
C VAL A 64 28.84 2.76 -22.66
N ILE A 65 28.45 1.66 -22.01
CA ILE A 65 29.33 0.50 -21.82
C ILE A 65 29.56 -0.25 -23.14
N HIS A 66 28.55 -0.38 -24.00
CA HIS A 66 28.75 -0.93 -25.34
C HIS A 66 29.68 -0.07 -26.21
N GLU A 67 29.59 1.26 -26.10
CA GLU A 67 30.54 2.15 -26.77
C GLU A 67 31.96 1.95 -26.24
N LEU A 68 32.14 1.78 -24.93
CA LEU A 68 33.44 1.47 -24.31
C LEU A 68 34.00 0.12 -24.76
N GLU A 69 33.14 -0.90 -24.88
CA GLU A 69 33.50 -2.22 -25.42
C GLU A 69 34.01 -2.09 -26.87
N GLY A 70 33.28 -1.35 -27.71
CA GLY A 70 33.68 -1.06 -29.09
C GLY A 70 35.02 -0.33 -29.18
N GLN A 71 35.24 0.69 -28.36
CA GLN A 71 36.52 1.41 -28.29
C GLN A 71 37.67 0.50 -27.84
N SER A 72 37.42 -0.39 -26.88
CA SER A 72 38.42 -1.36 -26.39
C SER A 72 38.82 -2.37 -27.47
N ASN A 73 37.86 -2.77 -28.32
CA ASN A 73 38.13 -3.60 -29.49
C ASN A 73 39.01 -2.89 -30.53
N GLU A 74 38.78 -1.59 -30.78
CA GLU A 74 39.64 -0.80 -31.67
C GLU A 74 41.06 -0.66 -31.11
N ILE A 75 41.20 -0.43 -29.80
CA ILE A 75 42.53 -0.39 -29.15
C ILE A 75 43.27 -1.72 -29.32
N SER A 76 42.60 -2.86 -29.15
CA SER A 76 43.21 -4.19 -29.37
C SER A 76 43.76 -4.34 -30.78
N LYS A 77 43.01 -3.91 -31.81
CA LYS A 77 43.47 -3.94 -33.20
C LYS A 77 44.73 -3.08 -33.42
N VAL A 78 44.79 -1.90 -32.78
CA VAL A 78 45.97 -1.03 -32.85
C VAL A 78 47.18 -1.68 -32.17
N LEU A 79 46.98 -2.33 -31.02
CA LEU A 79 48.06 -3.05 -30.32
C LEU A 79 48.62 -4.21 -31.15
N ASP A 80 47.77 -4.95 -31.87
CA ASP A 80 48.21 -6.00 -32.79
C ASP A 80 49.13 -5.44 -33.89
N VAL A 81 48.79 -4.27 -34.44
CA VAL A 81 49.64 -3.58 -35.44
C VAL A 81 50.97 -3.15 -34.82
N ILE A 82 50.97 -2.55 -33.63
CA ILE A 82 52.21 -2.11 -32.94
C ILE A 82 53.10 -3.31 -32.63
N ARG A 83 52.51 -4.42 -32.16
CA ARG A 83 53.23 -5.65 -31.92
C ARG A 83 53.89 -6.18 -33.20
N GLY A 84 53.17 -6.17 -34.31
CA GLY A 84 53.71 -6.53 -35.63
C GLY A 84 54.88 -5.63 -36.06
N ILE A 85 54.78 -4.31 -35.83
CA ILE A 85 55.87 -3.35 -36.09
C ILE A 85 57.09 -3.63 -35.21
N ALA A 86 56.88 -3.90 -33.92
CA ALA A 86 57.97 -4.21 -32.98
C ALA A 86 58.69 -5.50 -33.40
N GLU A 87 57.96 -6.53 -33.82
CA GLU A 87 58.52 -7.80 -34.29
C GLU A 87 59.30 -7.65 -35.61
N GLN A 88 58.80 -6.85 -36.55
CA GLN A 88 59.54 -6.47 -37.76
C GLN A 88 60.80 -5.65 -37.44
N THR A 89 60.71 -4.71 -36.50
CA THR A 89 61.84 -3.88 -36.06
C THR A 89 62.92 -4.75 -35.41
N ASN A 90 62.52 -5.73 -34.60
CA ASN A 90 63.42 -6.70 -33.98
C ASN A 90 64.15 -7.55 -35.03
N LEU A 91 63.44 -8.00 -36.08
CA LEU A 91 64.05 -8.74 -37.20
C LEU A 91 65.00 -7.87 -38.03
N LEU A 92 64.64 -6.61 -38.29
CA LEU A 92 65.50 -5.64 -38.98
C LEU A 92 66.79 -5.36 -38.18
N ALA A 93 66.67 -5.16 -36.87
CA ALA A 93 67.80 -4.95 -35.98
C ALA A 93 68.72 -6.18 -35.93
N LEU A 94 68.15 -7.39 -35.91
CA LEU A 94 68.93 -8.62 -35.98
C LEU A 94 69.74 -8.72 -37.28
N ASN A 95 69.12 -8.43 -38.43
CA ASN A 95 69.82 -8.41 -39.72
C ASN A 95 70.94 -7.36 -39.75
N ALA A 96 70.70 -6.17 -39.18
CA ALA A 96 71.72 -5.13 -39.07
C ALA A 96 72.89 -5.55 -38.16
N ALA A 97 72.61 -6.22 -37.04
CA ALA A 97 73.65 -6.76 -36.15
C ALA A 97 74.51 -7.82 -36.85
N ILE A 98 73.89 -8.70 -37.65
CA ILE A 98 74.59 -9.70 -38.45
C ILE A 98 75.52 -9.03 -39.47
N GLU A 99 75.04 -8.02 -40.20
CA GLU A 99 75.84 -7.35 -41.22
C GLU A 99 76.96 -6.48 -40.60
N ALA A 100 76.70 -5.87 -39.43
CA ALA A 100 77.71 -5.17 -38.66
C ALA A 100 78.84 -6.09 -38.18
N ALA A 101 78.50 -7.31 -37.72
CA ALA A 101 79.49 -8.32 -37.37
C ALA A 101 80.33 -8.75 -38.60
N ARG A 102 79.70 -8.80 -39.78
CA ARG A 102 80.35 -9.14 -41.04
C ARG A 102 81.36 -8.08 -41.52
N ALA A 103 81.12 -6.82 -41.20
CA ALA A 103 82.02 -5.70 -41.50
C ALA A 103 83.24 -5.59 -40.55
N GLY A 104 83.34 -6.43 -39.52
CA GLY A 104 84.46 -6.46 -38.58
C GLY A 104 84.62 -5.17 -37.77
N GLU A 105 85.85 -4.66 -37.66
CA GLU A 105 86.15 -3.44 -36.88
C GLU A 105 85.40 -2.19 -37.39
N GLN A 106 85.12 -2.10 -38.69
CA GLN A 106 84.38 -0.96 -39.27
C GLN A 106 82.89 -0.97 -38.89
N GLY A 107 82.34 -2.13 -38.51
CA GLY A 107 80.94 -2.31 -38.15
C GLY A 107 80.63 -2.12 -36.66
N ARG A 108 81.63 -1.91 -35.80
CA ARG A 108 81.46 -1.86 -34.33
C ARG A 108 80.43 -0.84 -33.87
N GLY A 109 80.43 0.37 -34.43
CA GLY A 109 79.45 1.40 -34.10
C GLY A 109 78.02 1.02 -34.52
N PHE A 110 77.87 0.38 -35.68
CA PHE A 110 76.57 -0.11 -36.16
C PHE A 110 76.04 -1.27 -35.33
N ALA A 111 76.91 -2.16 -34.82
CA ALA A 111 76.52 -3.27 -33.97
C ALA A 111 75.88 -2.79 -32.66
N VAL A 112 76.44 -1.76 -32.01
CA VAL A 112 75.89 -1.17 -30.79
C VAL A 112 74.50 -0.57 -31.03
N VAL A 113 74.33 0.16 -32.16
CA VAL A 113 73.03 0.72 -32.53
C VAL A 113 72.01 -0.39 -32.81
N ALA A 114 72.41 -1.46 -33.50
CA ALA A 114 71.53 -2.59 -33.79
C ALA A 114 71.05 -3.30 -32.52
N ASP A 115 71.92 -3.51 -31.53
CA ASP A 115 71.55 -4.11 -30.24
C ASP A 115 70.60 -3.20 -29.43
N GLU A 116 70.82 -1.89 -29.45
CA GLU A 116 69.94 -0.93 -28.77
C GLU A 116 68.54 -0.90 -29.42
N VAL A 117 68.47 -0.91 -30.75
CA VAL A 117 67.18 -1.01 -31.48
C VAL A 117 66.48 -2.33 -31.16
N ARG A 118 67.23 -3.43 -31.07
CA ARG A 118 66.67 -4.74 -30.69
C ARG A 118 66.09 -4.73 -29.28
N SER A 119 66.80 -4.12 -28.33
CA SER A 119 66.34 -3.93 -26.95
C SER A 119 65.06 -3.07 -26.90
N LEU A 120 65.00 -1.98 -27.66
CA LEU A 120 63.81 -1.12 -27.77
C LEU A 120 62.61 -1.87 -28.36
N ALA A 121 62.84 -2.67 -29.40
CA ALA A 121 61.80 -3.49 -30.03
C ALA A 121 61.23 -4.53 -29.05
N ALA A 122 62.10 -5.23 -28.30
CA ALA A 122 61.68 -6.19 -27.28
C ALA A 122 60.89 -5.52 -26.14
N ARG A 123 61.34 -4.35 -25.66
CA ARG A 123 60.61 -3.56 -24.65
C ARG A 123 59.24 -3.11 -25.17
N THR A 124 59.16 -2.69 -26.43
CA THR A 124 57.88 -2.31 -27.07
C THR A 124 56.92 -3.49 -27.12
N GLN A 125 57.41 -4.68 -27.51
CA GLN A 125 56.61 -5.90 -27.59
C GLN A 125 56.09 -6.33 -26.20
N GLN A 126 56.92 -6.22 -25.16
CA GLN A 126 56.50 -6.47 -23.79
C GLN A 126 55.40 -5.49 -23.37
N SER A 127 55.59 -4.19 -23.57
CA SER A 127 54.58 -3.17 -23.22
C SER A 127 53.28 -3.38 -23.98
N THR A 128 53.31 -3.75 -25.27
CA THR A 128 52.07 -4.07 -26.00
C THR A 128 51.34 -5.28 -25.41
N THR A 129 52.06 -6.27 -24.90
CA THR A 129 51.47 -7.47 -24.26
C THR A 129 50.83 -7.12 -22.91
N ASP A 130 51.50 -6.27 -22.13
CA ASP A 130 50.96 -5.78 -20.86
C ASP A 130 49.69 -4.95 -21.08
N ILE A 131 49.69 -4.05 -22.08
CA ILE A 131 48.51 -3.26 -22.44
C ILE A 131 47.39 -4.15 -22.97
N GLN A 132 47.69 -5.14 -23.82
CA GLN A 132 46.68 -6.09 -24.30
C GLN A 132 45.98 -6.81 -23.14
N SER A 133 46.75 -7.23 -22.13
CA SER A 133 46.20 -7.87 -20.93
C SER A 133 45.27 -6.94 -20.15
N MET A 134 45.62 -5.66 -20.03
CA MET A 134 44.76 -4.64 -19.41
C MET A 134 43.48 -4.40 -20.20
N ILE A 135 43.55 -4.36 -21.54
CA ILE A 135 42.38 -4.18 -22.41
C ILE A 135 41.45 -5.39 -22.34
N SER A 136 41.98 -6.62 -22.34
CA SER A 136 41.16 -7.82 -22.16
C SER A 136 40.43 -7.81 -20.82
N ALA A 137 41.09 -7.41 -19.73
CA ALA A 137 40.46 -7.27 -18.41
C ALA A 137 39.39 -6.16 -18.39
N LEU A 138 39.60 -5.08 -19.14
CA LEU A 138 38.60 -4.00 -19.30
C LEU A 138 37.36 -4.50 -20.02
N GLN A 139 37.52 -5.26 -21.11
CA GLN A 139 36.43 -5.87 -21.87
C GLN A 139 35.61 -6.84 -21.03
N GLU A 140 36.26 -7.71 -20.25
CA GLU A 140 35.57 -8.64 -19.36
C GLU A 140 34.72 -7.91 -18.31
N ARG A 141 35.28 -6.85 -17.71
CA ARG A 141 34.54 -6.01 -16.74
C ARG A 141 33.39 -5.25 -17.38
N ALA A 142 33.56 -4.75 -18.61
CA ALA A 142 32.49 -4.10 -19.36
C ALA A 142 31.34 -5.09 -19.62
N GLN A 143 31.64 -6.32 -20.07
CA GLN A 143 30.63 -7.36 -20.30
C GLN A 143 29.89 -7.75 -19.00
N SER A 144 30.63 -7.85 -17.89
CA SER A 144 30.04 -8.09 -16.58
C SER A 144 29.08 -6.98 -16.18
N ALA A 145 29.45 -5.72 -16.40
CA ALA A 145 28.61 -4.57 -16.13
C ALA A 145 27.32 -4.55 -16.98
N VAL A 146 27.40 -4.89 -18.27
CA VAL A 146 26.21 -5.06 -19.14
C VAL A 146 25.27 -6.10 -18.56
N THR A 147 25.79 -7.25 -18.13
CA THR A 147 24.98 -8.35 -17.56
C THR A 147 24.22 -7.88 -16.31
N VAL A 148 24.88 -7.13 -15.42
CA VAL A 148 24.24 -6.55 -14.23
C VAL A 148 23.18 -5.51 -14.62
N MET A 149 23.46 -4.66 -15.60
CA MET A 149 22.49 -3.66 -16.08
C MET A 149 21.24 -4.30 -16.70
N GLU A 150 21.39 -5.38 -17.48
CA GLU A 150 20.24 -6.13 -18.01
C GLU A 150 19.40 -6.76 -16.90
N GLN A 151 20.04 -7.27 -15.84
CA GLN A 151 19.34 -7.76 -14.66
C GLN A 151 18.62 -6.61 -13.94
N SER A 152 19.27 -5.47 -13.74
CA SER A 152 18.65 -4.29 -13.14
C SER A 152 17.46 -3.77 -13.95
N SER A 153 17.54 -3.79 -15.29
CA SER A 153 16.46 -3.42 -16.18
C SER A 153 15.25 -4.36 -16.03
N ARG A 154 15.48 -5.68 -16.00
CA ARG A 154 14.40 -6.65 -15.70
C ARG A 154 13.77 -6.43 -14.34
N GLN A 155 14.59 -6.16 -13.32
CA GLN A 155 14.09 -5.88 -11.97
C GLN A 155 13.23 -4.61 -11.93
N ALA A 156 13.64 -3.55 -12.64
CA ALA A 156 12.86 -2.34 -12.78
C ALA A 156 11.48 -2.62 -13.43
N HIS A 157 11.43 -3.40 -14.51
CA HIS A 157 10.16 -3.80 -15.12
C HIS A 157 9.25 -4.57 -14.15
N THR A 158 9.78 -5.54 -13.40
CA THR A 158 9.01 -6.25 -12.38
C THR A 158 8.51 -5.30 -11.29
N SER A 159 9.33 -4.33 -10.87
CA SER A 159 8.92 -3.35 -9.87
C SER A 159 7.81 -2.42 -10.36
N VAL A 160 7.77 -2.06 -11.65
CA VAL A 160 6.62 -1.34 -12.24
C VAL A 160 5.35 -2.18 -12.17
N ALA A 161 5.41 -3.46 -12.55
CA ALA A 161 4.26 -4.35 -12.48
C ALA A 161 3.72 -4.50 -11.04
N HIS A 162 4.62 -4.65 -10.06
CA HIS A 162 4.22 -4.69 -8.64
C HIS A 162 3.59 -3.37 -8.17
N ALA A 163 4.06 -2.22 -8.67
CA ALA A 163 3.45 -0.93 -8.37
C ALA A 163 2.04 -0.83 -8.95
N GLU A 164 1.80 -1.35 -10.17
CA GLU A 164 0.46 -1.40 -10.78
C GLU A 164 -0.50 -2.31 -10.00
N GLU A 165 -0.03 -3.48 -9.54
CA GLU A 165 -0.80 -4.37 -8.67
C GLU A 165 -1.16 -3.68 -7.35
N ALA A 166 -0.20 -2.99 -6.72
CA ALA A 166 -0.43 -2.23 -5.49
C ALA A 166 -1.44 -1.08 -5.71
N ALA A 167 -1.36 -0.37 -6.85
CA ALA A 167 -2.32 0.67 -7.20
C ALA A 167 -3.74 0.11 -7.34
N THR A 168 -3.87 -1.05 -7.98
CA THR A 168 -5.17 -1.75 -8.12
C THR A 168 -5.72 -2.20 -6.78
N ALA A 169 -4.87 -2.72 -5.89
CA ALA A 169 -5.28 -3.12 -4.54
C ALA A 169 -5.76 -1.91 -3.72
N LEU A 170 -5.06 -0.77 -3.81
CA LEU A 170 -5.48 0.47 -3.16
C LEU A 170 -6.80 1.01 -3.72
N ASP A 171 -7.03 0.94 -5.03
CA ASP A 171 -8.33 1.28 -5.61
C ASP A 171 -9.47 0.42 -5.04
N GLY A 172 -9.24 -0.90 -4.97
CA GLY A 172 -10.19 -1.82 -4.34
C GLY A 172 -10.45 -1.53 -2.86
N ILE A 173 -9.44 -1.06 -2.11
CA ILE A 173 -9.61 -0.60 -0.73
C ILE A 173 -10.49 0.66 -0.70
N GLY A 174 -10.22 1.64 -1.56
CA GLY A 174 -11.01 2.88 -1.64
C GLY A 174 -12.49 2.62 -1.93
N GLN A 175 -12.80 1.68 -2.83
CA GLN A 175 -14.18 1.26 -3.11
C GLN A 175 -14.87 0.68 -1.87
N ARG A 176 -14.21 -0.22 -1.13
CA ARG A 176 -14.77 -0.80 0.11
C ARG A 176 -14.94 0.24 1.21
N VAL A 177 -14.04 1.22 1.30
CA VAL A 177 -14.17 2.33 2.25
C VAL A 177 -15.41 3.18 1.94
N ASN A 178 -15.69 3.44 0.66
CA ASN A 178 -16.91 4.13 0.25
C ASN A 178 -18.17 3.33 0.63
N GLU A 179 -18.17 2.00 0.43
CA GLU A 179 -19.27 1.13 0.88
C GLU A 179 -19.50 1.24 2.40
N ILE A 180 -18.43 1.32 3.21
CA ILE A 180 -18.53 1.50 4.67
C ILE A 180 -19.16 2.86 5.02
N THR A 181 -18.76 3.93 4.34
CA THR A 181 -19.35 5.26 4.52
C THR A 181 -20.84 5.26 4.22
N ASP A 182 -21.25 4.63 3.11
CA ASP A 182 -22.66 4.50 2.73
C ASP A 182 -23.45 3.67 3.76
N MET A 183 -22.89 2.57 4.26
CA MET A 183 -23.52 1.77 5.31
C MET A 183 -23.71 2.58 6.60
N ASN A 184 -22.73 3.38 7.00
CA ASN A 184 -22.86 4.23 8.18
C ASN A 184 -23.93 5.32 8.01
N ALA A 185 -24.10 5.87 6.81
CA ALA A 185 -25.20 6.80 6.51
C ALA A 185 -26.57 6.13 6.63
N GLN A 186 -26.70 4.87 6.19
CA GLN A 186 -27.92 4.08 6.37
C GLN A 186 -28.18 3.77 7.85
N ILE A 187 -27.14 3.42 8.61
CA ILE A 187 -27.26 3.18 10.06
C ILE A 187 -27.72 4.46 10.77
N ALA A 188 -27.16 5.63 10.44
CA ALA A 188 -27.59 6.90 11.01
C ALA A 188 -29.09 7.15 10.75
N THR A 189 -29.54 6.92 9.52
CA THR A 189 -30.97 7.03 9.16
C THR A 189 -31.83 6.05 9.96
N ALA A 190 -31.39 4.80 10.11
CA ALA A 190 -32.11 3.79 10.88
C ALA A 190 -32.18 4.13 12.38
N VAL A 191 -31.11 4.72 12.93
CA VAL A 191 -31.05 5.20 14.31
C VAL A 191 -32.04 6.34 14.54
N GLU A 192 -32.15 7.30 13.63
CA GLU A 192 -33.16 8.37 13.71
C GLU A 192 -34.58 7.80 13.74
N GLN A 193 -34.86 6.81 12.87
CA GLN A 193 -36.16 6.13 12.83
C GLN A 193 -36.45 5.36 14.12
N GLN A 194 -35.47 4.60 14.64
CA GLN A 194 -35.62 3.89 15.91
C GLN A 194 -35.85 4.85 17.07
N GLY A 195 -35.17 6.00 17.10
CA GLY A 195 -35.37 7.03 18.10
C GLY A 195 -36.81 7.54 18.12
N ALA A 196 -37.37 7.84 16.94
CA ALA A 196 -38.78 8.25 16.82
C ALA A 196 -39.75 7.18 17.31
N VAL A 197 -39.53 5.91 16.94
CA VAL A 197 -40.36 4.79 17.40
C VAL A 197 -40.26 4.59 18.93
N SER A 198 -39.08 4.74 19.51
CA SER A 198 -38.91 4.67 20.97
C SER A 198 -39.68 5.79 21.70
N GLU A 199 -39.73 7.00 21.15
CA GLU A 199 -40.51 8.10 21.71
C GLU A 199 -42.02 7.81 21.66
N ASP A 200 -42.51 7.26 20.54
CA ASP A 200 -43.91 6.86 20.39
C ASP A 200 -44.31 5.73 21.36
N ILE A 201 -43.42 4.76 21.57
CA ILE A 201 -43.63 3.70 22.56
C ILE A 201 -43.67 4.31 23.97
N ASN A 202 -42.75 5.21 24.30
CA ASN A 202 -42.73 5.87 25.60
C ASN A 202 -44.04 6.62 25.87
N ARG A 203 -44.53 7.38 24.88
CA ARG A 203 -45.82 8.08 24.97
C ARG A 203 -46.99 7.11 25.15
N SER A 204 -46.97 5.98 24.45
CA SER A 204 -48.00 4.94 24.57
C SER A 204 -48.02 4.31 25.96
N ILE A 205 -46.87 4.10 26.59
CA ILE A 205 -46.77 3.56 27.96
C ILE A 205 -47.35 4.55 28.99
N ILE A 206 -47.07 5.85 28.84
CA ILE A 206 -47.66 6.89 29.70
C ILE A 206 -49.19 6.86 29.58
N ASN A 207 -49.72 6.83 28.36
CA ASN A 207 -51.16 6.75 28.14
C ASN A 207 -51.80 5.48 28.76
N ILE A 208 -51.12 4.33 28.68
CA ILE A 208 -51.58 3.07 29.30
C ILE A 208 -51.59 3.21 30.82
N ARG A 209 -50.56 3.81 31.41
CA ARG A 209 -50.48 4.06 32.85
C ARG A 209 -51.64 4.96 33.31
N ASP A 210 -51.88 6.07 32.63
CA ASP A 210 -52.96 7.00 32.96
C ASP A 210 -54.35 6.35 32.83
N ALA A 211 -54.54 5.51 31.80
CA ALA A 211 -55.75 4.73 31.62
C ALA A 211 -55.94 3.69 32.74
N ALA A 212 -54.87 3.02 33.16
CA ALA A 212 -54.90 2.08 34.27
C ALA A 212 -55.25 2.77 35.60
N ASP A 213 -54.65 3.92 35.89
CA ASP A 213 -54.95 4.73 37.08
C ASP A 213 -56.41 5.20 37.09
N THR A 214 -56.92 5.65 35.94
CA THR A 214 -58.34 6.01 35.76
C THR A 214 -59.27 4.81 35.99
N ASN A 215 -58.87 3.62 35.54
CA ASN A 215 -59.67 2.41 35.70
C ASN A 215 -59.71 1.94 37.17
N VAL A 216 -58.60 2.07 37.90
CA VAL A 216 -58.55 1.83 39.36
C VAL A 216 -59.48 2.80 40.08
N GLN A 217 -59.43 4.09 39.76
CA GLN A 217 -60.31 5.10 40.37
C GLN A 217 -61.79 4.80 40.08
N THR A 218 -62.12 4.44 38.84
CA THR A 218 -63.48 4.07 38.43
C THR A 218 -63.95 2.81 39.16
N GLY A 219 -63.08 1.80 39.31
CA GLY A 219 -63.36 0.59 40.08
C GLY A 219 -63.66 0.88 41.55
N GLN A 220 -62.91 1.78 42.18
CA GLN A 220 -63.18 2.24 43.55
C GLN A 220 -64.53 2.94 43.66
N ASN A 221 -64.85 3.84 42.73
CA ASN A 221 -66.15 4.53 42.68
C ASN A 221 -67.32 3.54 42.49
N ASN A 222 -67.13 2.53 41.63
CA ASN A 222 -68.11 1.47 41.40
C ASN A 222 -68.33 0.61 42.66
N LEU A 223 -67.24 0.24 43.35
CA LEU A 223 -67.32 -0.49 44.62
C LEU A 223 -68.07 0.32 45.68
N GLN A 224 -67.79 1.61 45.79
CA GLN A 224 -68.49 2.50 46.72
C GLN A 224 -69.99 2.60 46.39
N SER A 225 -70.32 2.76 45.12
CA SER A 225 -71.71 2.80 44.64
C SER A 225 -72.44 1.48 44.94
N ALA A 226 -71.79 0.34 44.69
CA ALA A 226 -72.33 -0.98 45.01
C ALA A 226 -72.59 -1.16 46.52
N LYS A 227 -71.69 -0.67 47.38
CA LYS A 227 -71.91 -0.66 48.84
C LYS A 227 -73.13 0.18 49.23
N SER A 228 -73.29 1.37 48.66
CA SER A 228 -74.47 2.22 48.90
C SER A 228 -75.77 1.55 48.45
N VAL A 229 -75.77 0.91 47.29
CA VAL A 229 -76.94 0.14 46.79
C VAL A 229 -77.25 -1.04 47.72
N ALA A 230 -76.25 -1.78 48.17
CA ALA A 230 -76.44 -2.89 49.12
C ALA A 230 -77.02 -2.41 50.46
N GLN A 231 -76.52 -1.29 50.99
CA GLN A 231 -77.05 -0.67 52.20
C GLN A 231 -78.51 -0.24 52.05
N LEU A 232 -78.87 0.41 50.94
CA LEU A 232 -80.24 0.81 50.65
C LEU A 232 -81.16 -0.42 50.54
N THR A 233 -80.70 -1.47 49.87
CA THR A 233 -81.45 -2.73 49.72
C THR A 233 -81.69 -3.40 51.07
N SER A 234 -80.69 -3.41 51.95
CA SER A 234 -80.82 -3.90 53.33
C SER A 234 -81.84 -3.09 54.13
N ALA A 235 -81.76 -1.75 54.05
CA ALA A 235 -82.70 -0.85 54.73
C ALA A 235 -84.15 -1.03 54.22
N LEU A 236 -84.35 -1.21 52.92
CA LEU A 236 -85.65 -1.50 52.33
C LEU A 236 -86.20 -2.86 52.79
N SER A 237 -85.35 -3.89 52.86
CA SER A 237 -85.72 -5.22 53.37
C SER A 237 -86.15 -5.17 54.85
N GLU A 238 -85.42 -4.41 55.67
CA GLU A 238 -85.76 -4.20 57.08
C GLU A 238 -87.08 -3.44 57.25
N LEU A 239 -87.28 -2.38 56.48
CA LEU A 239 -88.55 -1.63 56.46
C LEU A 239 -89.72 -2.52 56.04
N ALA A 240 -89.52 -3.38 55.04
CA ALA A 240 -90.54 -4.33 54.62
C ALA A 240 -90.87 -5.33 55.74
N LYS A 241 -89.87 -5.91 56.43
CA LYS A 241 -90.10 -6.80 57.59
C LYS A 241 -90.91 -6.11 58.69
N GLN A 242 -90.52 -4.91 59.11
CA GLN A 242 -91.24 -4.15 60.14
C GLN A 242 -92.69 -3.85 59.74
N PHE A 243 -92.92 -3.56 58.46
CA PHE A 243 -94.27 -3.35 57.94
C PHE A 243 -95.14 -4.61 58.02
N TRP A 244 -94.56 -5.78 57.74
CA TRP A 244 -95.27 -7.06 57.84
C TRP A 244 -95.46 -7.55 59.28
N GLU A 245 -94.48 -7.35 60.18
CA GLU A 245 -94.60 -7.68 61.61
C GLU A 245 -95.66 -6.85 62.34
N LYS A 246 -95.85 -5.58 61.97
CA LYS A 246 -96.92 -4.73 62.54
C LYS A 246 -98.33 -5.11 62.09
N ARG A 247 -98.46 -6.02 61.12
CA ARG A 247 -99.73 -6.36 60.46
C ARG A 247 -100.23 -7.77 60.78
N GLY A 248 -99.46 -8.57 61.51
CA GLY A 248 -99.86 -9.86 62.09
C GLY A 248 -100.07 -9.73 63.60
#